data_AF-A0A966HS42-F1
#
_entry.id   AF-A0A966HS42-F1
#
_cell.length_a   1.000
_cell.length_b   1.000
_cell.length_c   1.000
_cell.angle_alpha   90.00
_cell.angle_beta   90.00
_cell.angle_gamma   90.00
#
_symmetry.space_group_name_H-M   'P 1'
#
loop_
_entity.id
_entity.type
_entity.pdbx_description
1 polymer ?
#
loop_
_entity_poly.entity_id
_entity_poly.type
_entity_poly.pdbx_seq_one_letter_code
_entity_poly.pdbx_strand_id
1 'polypeptide(L)'
;ISQLNEVIRSQETIIHASTQDLPCLRDWGIDPKELFDTELGARIAGCPRVGLGHLVESLLQISLAKEHSAVDWSIRPLESEWLDYAALDVALLIELRDKVAELLEAQGKLKWAMQDFAAILESPPAQKRKEPWRKTSGMHEIKSRYQLAIIRQLWQKRDEIASSIDLAPGRLLSDAVIIALAKSNVKNRDEFMKLGEAKARIRNEIQKSYIETWLETFLAAQSLEQEQWPELRSKSDSLPPVKIWKSKFPIAYAHLSHAKAKLSDIAINLNIPLENLIGPELVRKICFDQANEQLQKMSPALLSRVETQLRVNGAREWQIEKCSPALAESLGQAQPLPPSAPIQDETEAQE
;
A
#
# COMPACT_ATOMS: atom_id res chain seq x y z
N ILE A 1 -17.09 24.66 0.69
CA ILE A 1 -16.63 23.37 1.27
C ILE A 1 -17.31 23.04 2.60
N SER A 2 -17.31 23.93 3.61
CA SER A 2 -17.98 23.63 4.91
C SER A 2 -19.42 23.12 4.76
N GLN A 3 -20.25 23.81 3.97
CA GLN A 3 -21.63 23.40 3.69
C GLN A 3 -21.72 22.01 3.03
N LEU A 4 -20.81 21.70 2.09
CA LEU A 4 -20.75 20.39 1.45
C LEU A 4 -20.38 19.30 2.45
N ASN A 5 -19.40 19.58 3.33
CA ASN A 5 -19.01 18.66 4.38
C ASN A 5 -20.13 18.42 5.40
N GLU A 6 -20.93 19.43 5.74
CA GLU A 6 -22.11 19.27 6.60
C GLU A 6 -23.13 18.30 6.00
N VAL A 7 -23.39 18.40 4.69
CA VAL A 7 -24.28 17.48 3.97
C VAL A 7 -23.68 16.07 3.96
N ILE A 8 -22.42 15.92 3.56
CA ILE A 8 -21.71 14.63 3.49
C ILE A 8 -21.67 13.94 4.86
N ARG A 9 -21.46 14.68 5.96
CA ARG A 9 -21.43 14.14 7.32
C ARG A 9 -22.79 13.70 7.84
N SER A 10 -23.88 14.08 7.17
CA SER A 10 -25.25 13.73 7.55
C SER A 10 -25.81 12.51 6.80
N GLN A 11 -25.05 11.95 5.86
CA GLN A 11 -25.48 10.87 4.98
C GLN A 11 -24.42 9.77 4.90
N GLU A 12 -24.84 8.58 4.47
CA GLU A 12 -23.91 7.52 4.04
C GLU A 12 -23.17 8.00 2.79
N THR A 13 -21.84 7.96 2.82
CA THR A 13 -21.00 8.29 1.67
C THR A 13 -20.59 7.00 0.96
N ILE A 14 -20.90 6.90 -0.33
CA ILE A 14 -20.57 5.74 -1.15
C ILE A 14 -19.33 6.06 -1.98
N ILE A 15 -18.27 5.25 -1.84
CA ILE A 15 -17.04 5.39 -2.62
C ILE A 15 -16.64 4.01 -3.13
N HIS A 16 -16.05 3.94 -4.31
CA HIS A 16 -15.37 2.75 -4.79
C HIS A 16 -13.88 2.90 -4.52
N ALA A 17 -13.25 1.96 -3.81
CA ALA A 17 -11.81 2.04 -3.48
C ALA A 17 -11.43 3.21 -2.56
N SER A 18 -12.22 3.44 -1.51
CA SER A 18 -12.22 4.67 -0.68
C SER A 18 -10.86 5.10 -0.10
N THR A 19 -9.94 4.16 0.09
CA THR A 19 -8.60 4.45 0.64
C THR A 19 -7.74 5.38 -0.24
N GLN A 20 -8.08 5.52 -1.52
CA GLN A 20 -7.40 6.44 -2.43
C GLN A 20 -7.97 7.87 -2.34
N ASP A 21 -9.30 8.00 -2.23
CA ASP A 21 -9.99 9.30 -2.29
C ASP A 21 -10.11 9.99 -0.93
N LEU A 22 -10.30 9.23 0.15
CA LEU A 22 -10.51 9.81 1.49
C LEU A 22 -9.38 10.74 1.95
N PRO A 23 -8.09 10.45 1.73
CA PRO A 23 -7.02 11.40 2.04
C PRO A 23 -7.19 12.73 1.28
N CYS A 24 -7.48 12.68 -0.02
CA CYS A 24 -7.68 13.87 -0.84
C CYS A 24 -8.92 14.67 -0.38
N LEU A 25 -10.03 14.01 -0.06
CA LEU A 25 -11.23 14.66 0.47
C LEU A 25 -10.93 15.38 1.79
N ARG A 26 -10.18 14.74 2.69
CA ARG A 26 -9.80 15.30 4.00
C ARG A 26 -8.86 16.49 3.89
N ASP A 27 -7.92 16.47 2.94
CA ASP A 27 -7.05 17.62 2.66
C ASP A 27 -7.85 18.86 2.25
N TRP A 28 -9.03 18.68 1.65
CA TRP A 28 -9.97 19.75 1.33
C TRP A 28 -10.98 20.08 2.44
N GLY A 29 -10.96 19.36 3.57
CA GLY A 29 -11.88 19.56 4.69
C GLY A 29 -13.21 18.83 4.57
N ILE A 30 -13.28 17.79 3.74
CA ILE A 30 -14.41 16.87 3.64
C ILE A 30 -14.07 15.59 4.43
N ASP A 31 -14.87 15.27 5.44
CA ASP A 31 -14.64 14.15 6.35
C ASP A 31 -15.95 13.40 6.62
N PRO A 32 -16.28 12.38 5.81
CA PRO A 32 -17.46 11.54 5.97
C PRO A 32 -17.53 10.87 7.34
N LYS A 33 -18.76 10.63 7.84
CA LYS A 33 -19.00 9.89 9.09
C LYS A 33 -19.48 8.46 8.88
N GLU A 34 -20.11 8.21 7.74
CA GLU A 34 -20.63 6.91 7.35
C GLU A 34 -20.11 6.62 5.95
N LEU A 35 -19.60 5.41 5.75
CA LEU A 35 -18.95 4.99 4.51
C LEU A 35 -19.51 3.64 4.09
N PHE A 36 -19.82 3.52 2.80
CA PHE A 36 -19.96 2.26 2.11
C PHE A 36 -18.90 2.17 1.01
N ASP A 37 -17.89 1.32 1.20
CA ASP A 37 -16.88 1.07 0.17
C ASP A 37 -17.31 -0.12 -0.69
N THR A 38 -17.73 0.16 -1.93
CA THR A 38 -18.25 -0.88 -2.84
C THR A 38 -17.17 -1.88 -3.27
N GLU A 39 -15.91 -1.45 -3.37
CA GLU A 39 -14.79 -2.35 -3.74
C GLU A 39 -14.51 -3.31 -2.59
N LEU A 40 -14.33 -2.77 -1.37
CA LEU A 40 -14.05 -3.59 -0.20
C LEU A 40 -15.23 -4.49 0.17
N GLY A 41 -16.46 -3.97 0.06
CA GLY A 41 -17.67 -4.76 0.23
C GLY A 41 -17.71 -5.94 -0.74
N ALA A 42 -17.41 -5.73 -2.01
CA ALA A 42 -17.35 -6.80 -3.02
C ALA A 42 -16.23 -7.81 -2.75
N ARG A 43 -15.04 -7.37 -2.28
CA ARG A 43 -13.96 -8.29 -1.86
C ARG A 43 -14.42 -9.19 -0.71
N ILE A 44 -15.10 -8.64 0.29
CA ILE A 44 -15.65 -9.40 1.43
C ILE A 44 -16.80 -10.33 0.98
N ALA A 45 -17.60 -9.91 0.00
CA ALA A 45 -18.62 -10.74 -0.63
C ALA A 45 -18.04 -11.89 -1.50
N GLY A 46 -16.72 -11.91 -1.72
CA GLY A 46 -16.05 -12.95 -2.50
C GLY A 46 -16.18 -12.77 -4.02
N CYS A 47 -16.40 -11.55 -4.50
CA CYS A 47 -16.42 -11.25 -5.93
C CYS A 47 -15.01 -11.46 -6.54
N PRO A 48 -14.89 -12.16 -7.68
CA PRO A 48 -13.59 -12.53 -8.25
C PRO A 48 -12.82 -11.34 -8.83
N ARG A 49 -13.53 -10.32 -9.30
CA ARG A 49 -12.99 -9.06 -9.78
C ARG A 49 -13.81 -7.94 -9.14
N VAL A 50 -13.13 -6.90 -8.69
CA VAL A 50 -13.74 -5.86 -7.85
C VAL A 50 -13.59 -4.45 -8.42
N GLY A 51 -13.02 -4.28 -9.61
CA GLY A 51 -12.99 -2.96 -10.25
C GLY A 51 -14.39 -2.50 -10.64
N LEU A 52 -14.66 -1.19 -10.51
CA LEU A 52 -15.97 -0.56 -10.69
C LEU A 52 -16.71 -1.06 -11.94
N GLY A 53 -16.12 -0.92 -13.12
CA GLY A 53 -16.75 -1.34 -14.37
C GLY A 53 -17.11 -2.83 -14.42
N HIS A 54 -16.31 -3.69 -13.78
CA HIS A 54 -16.64 -5.12 -13.71
C HIS A 54 -17.79 -5.41 -12.74
N LEU A 55 -17.83 -4.73 -11.59
CA LEU A 55 -18.93 -4.91 -10.65
C LEU A 55 -20.24 -4.38 -11.20
N VAL A 56 -20.22 -3.23 -11.86
CA VAL A 56 -21.40 -2.68 -12.56
C VAL A 56 -21.88 -3.64 -13.65
N GLU A 57 -20.98 -4.20 -14.45
CA GLU A 57 -21.33 -5.19 -15.46
C GLU A 57 -21.90 -6.48 -14.85
N SER A 58 -21.25 -7.04 -13.84
CA SER A 58 -21.65 -8.33 -13.27
C SER A 58 -22.91 -8.26 -12.39
N LEU A 59 -23.11 -7.15 -11.66
CA LEU A 59 -24.21 -7.00 -10.70
C LEU A 59 -25.40 -6.21 -11.24
N LEU A 60 -25.15 -5.22 -12.11
CA LEU A 60 -26.19 -4.37 -12.68
C LEU A 60 -26.48 -4.69 -14.15
N GLN A 61 -25.68 -5.54 -14.81
CA GLN A 61 -25.82 -5.89 -16.23
C GLN A 61 -25.67 -4.66 -17.15
N ILE A 62 -24.85 -3.69 -16.74
CA ILE A 62 -24.55 -2.46 -17.48
C ILE A 62 -23.05 -2.42 -17.80
N SER A 63 -22.69 -2.19 -19.06
CA SER A 63 -21.28 -2.00 -19.44
C SER A 63 -20.91 -0.51 -19.40
N LEU A 64 -19.86 -0.16 -18.65
CA LEU A 64 -19.26 1.16 -18.71
C LEU A 64 -18.24 1.23 -19.87
N ALA A 65 -18.23 2.32 -20.61
CA ALA A 65 -17.22 2.56 -21.64
C ALA A 65 -15.82 2.68 -20.98
N LYS A 66 -14.82 1.99 -21.53
CA LYS A 66 -13.45 2.00 -21.02
C LYS A 66 -12.65 3.13 -21.66
N GLU A 67 -12.74 4.34 -21.14
CA GLU A 67 -12.00 5.48 -21.70
C GLU A 67 -11.37 6.35 -20.60
N HIS A 68 -10.30 7.09 -20.93
CA HIS A 68 -9.73 8.21 -20.15
C HIS A 68 -9.24 8.03 -18.69
N SER A 69 -9.09 6.81 -18.15
CA SER A 69 -8.59 6.64 -16.76
C SER A 69 -7.18 7.19 -16.47
N ALA A 70 -6.36 7.44 -17.51
CA ALA A 70 -4.97 7.90 -17.40
C ALA A 70 -4.70 9.26 -18.06
N VAL A 71 -5.68 10.16 -18.09
CA VAL A 71 -5.51 11.54 -18.59
C VAL A 71 -4.96 12.50 -17.53
N ASP A 72 -4.47 13.66 -17.97
CA ASP A 72 -4.02 14.73 -17.08
C ASP A 72 -5.20 15.62 -16.68
N TRP A 73 -5.82 15.30 -15.54
CA TRP A 73 -6.97 16.02 -14.97
C TRP A 73 -6.68 17.47 -14.57
N SER A 74 -5.44 17.95 -14.69
CA SER A 74 -5.11 19.37 -14.48
C SER A 74 -5.39 20.25 -15.70
N ILE A 75 -5.52 19.66 -16.90
CA ILE A 75 -5.74 20.39 -18.16
C ILE A 75 -7.09 21.13 -18.13
N ARG A 76 -7.10 22.38 -18.64
CA ARG A 76 -8.31 23.21 -18.75
C ARG A 76 -8.42 23.85 -20.14
N PRO A 77 -9.64 23.92 -20.72
CA PRO A 77 -10.88 23.31 -20.23
C PRO A 77 -10.82 21.77 -20.26
N LEU A 78 -11.65 21.10 -19.45
CA LEU A 78 -11.78 19.65 -19.53
C LEU A 78 -12.49 19.28 -20.84
N GLU A 79 -12.03 18.21 -21.49
CA GLU A 79 -12.69 17.65 -22.67
C GLU A 79 -14.04 17.02 -22.30
N SER A 80 -15.01 17.02 -23.21
CA SER A 80 -16.35 16.47 -22.95
C SER A 80 -16.31 15.00 -22.57
N GLU A 81 -15.46 14.22 -23.23
CA GLU A 81 -15.29 12.79 -22.97
C GLU A 81 -14.78 12.52 -21.54
N TRP A 82 -13.98 13.43 -20.97
CA TRP A 82 -13.48 13.30 -19.60
C TRP A 82 -14.57 13.65 -18.57
N LEU A 83 -15.46 14.59 -18.89
CA LEU A 83 -16.63 14.90 -18.05
C LEU A 83 -17.60 13.71 -18.02
N ASP A 84 -17.86 13.09 -19.16
CA ASP A 84 -18.72 11.90 -19.27
C ASP A 84 -18.14 10.74 -18.46
N TYR A 85 -16.83 10.49 -18.59
CA TYR A 85 -16.13 9.48 -17.78
C TYR A 85 -16.28 9.76 -16.27
N ALA A 86 -15.98 10.98 -15.82
CA ALA A 86 -16.06 11.34 -14.40
C ALA A 86 -17.50 11.23 -13.85
N ALA A 87 -18.51 11.52 -14.65
CA ALA A 87 -19.91 11.37 -14.26
C ALA A 87 -20.30 9.89 -14.13
N LEU A 88 -19.84 9.03 -15.04
CA LEU A 88 -20.13 7.60 -15.02
C LEU A 88 -19.51 6.87 -13.82
N ASP A 89 -18.37 7.34 -13.30
CA ASP A 89 -17.72 6.75 -12.11
C ASP A 89 -18.58 6.88 -10.84
N VAL A 90 -19.58 7.78 -10.83
CA VAL A 90 -20.48 7.98 -9.68
C VAL A 90 -21.95 7.67 -9.98
N ALA A 91 -22.35 7.65 -11.25
CA ALA A 91 -23.76 7.58 -11.66
C ALA A 91 -24.50 6.33 -11.17
N LEU A 92 -23.81 5.20 -11.01
CA LEU A 92 -24.39 3.90 -10.66
C LEU A 92 -23.95 3.39 -9.28
N LEU A 93 -23.30 4.25 -8.46
CA LEU A 93 -22.75 3.82 -7.17
C LEU A 93 -23.83 3.46 -6.15
N ILE A 94 -25.01 4.09 -6.21
CA ILE A 94 -26.12 3.80 -5.29
C ILE A 94 -26.65 2.39 -5.55
N GLU A 95 -26.97 2.08 -6.80
CA GLU A 95 -27.45 0.77 -7.23
C GLU A 95 -26.40 -0.31 -6.97
N LEU A 96 -25.13 0.00 -7.25
CA LEU A 96 -24.03 -0.92 -6.97
C LEU A 96 -23.89 -1.20 -5.48
N ARG A 97 -23.97 -0.15 -4.64
CA ARG A 97 -23.96 -0.27 -3.18
C ARG A 97 -25.07 -1.21 -2.70
N ASP A 98 -26.28 -1.06 -3.22
CA ASP A 98 -27.41 -1.91 -2.83
C ASP A 98 -27.18 -3.37 -3.22
N LYS A 99 -26.64 -3.64 -4.42
CA LYS A 99 -26.30 -5.01 -4.83
C LYS A 99 -25.18 -5.63 -4.01
N VAL A 100 -24.15 -4.86 -3.66
CA VAL A 100 -23.09 -5.34 -2.78
C VAL A 100 -23.63 -5.61 -1.37
N ALA A 101 -24.52 -4.75 -0.85
CA ALA A 101 -25.17 -4.97 0.44
C ALA A 101 -26.03 -6.23 0.45
N GLU A 102 -26.86 -6.45 -0.58
CA GLU A 102 -27.67 -7.68 -0.75
C GLU A 102 -26.79 -8.95 -0.71
N LEU A 103 -25.66 -8.95 -1.43
CA LEU A 103 -24.71 -10.07 -1.43
C LEU A 103 -24.11 -10.30 -0.04
N LEU A 104 -23.70 -9.23 0.64
CA LEU A 104 -23.13 -9.31 1.99
C LEU A 104 -24.15 -9.80 3.02
N GLU A 105 -25.41 -9.35 2.94
CA GLU A 105 -26.51 -9.80 3.81
C GLU A 105 -26.82 -11.28 3.60
N ALA A 106 -26.95 -11.73 2.35
CA ALA A 106 -27.20 -13.12 2.01
C ALA A 106 -26.11 -14.07 2.53
N GLN A 107 -24.88 -13.58 2.66
CA GLN A 107 -23.73 -14.32 3.19
C GLN A 107 -23.50 -14.11 4.70
N GLY A 108 -24.29 -13.26 5.37
CA GLY A 108 -24.10 -12.93 6.79
C GLY A 108 -22.85 -12.09 7.08
N LYS A 109 -22.27 -11.43 6.08
CA LYS A 109 -21.00 -10.68 6.14
C LYS A 109 -21.17 -9.16 6.21
N LEU A 110 -22.40 -8.63 6.11
CA LEU A 110 -22.64 -7.18 6.12
C LEU A 110 -22.02 -6.50 7.36
N LYS A 111 -22.18 -7.09 8.54
CA LYS A 111 -21.58 -6.56 9.78
C LYS A 111 -20.05 -6.52 9.74
N TRP A 112 -19.42 -7.45 9.03
CA TRP A 112 -17.95 -7.47 8.88
C TRP A 112 -17.50 -6.31 7.99
N ALA A 113 -18.19 -6.13 6.85
CA ALA A 113 -17.92 -5.02 5.94
C ALA A 113 -18.12 -3.66 6.61
N MET A 114 -19.20 -3.48 7.39
CA MET A 114 -19.44 -2.25 8.14
C MET A 114 -18.33 -1.93 9.16
N GLN A 115 -17.80 -2.94 9.86
CA GLN A 115 -16.65 -2.75 10.75
C GLN A 115 -15.40 -2.32 9.97
N ASP A 116 -15.18 -2.88 8.79
CA ASP A 116 -14.05 -2.52 7.94
C ASP A 116 -14.19 -1.09 7.39
N PHE A 117 -15.39 -0.68 6.96
CA PHE A 117 -15.66 0.70 6.51
C PHE A 117 -15.46 1.72 7.64
N ALA A 118 -15.96 1.41 8.84
CA ALA A 118 -15.73 2.24 10.02
C ALA A 118 -14.23 2.36 10.36
N ALA A 119 -13.49 1.25 10.28
CA ALA A 119 -12.04 1.26 10.51
C ALA A 119 -11.28 2.10 9.48
N ILE A 120 -11.73 2.16 8.22
CA ILE A 120 -11.16 3.06 7.20
C ILE A 120 -11.38 4.53 7.60
N LEU A 121 -12.59 4.88 8.05
CA LEU A 121 -12.89 6.24 8.51
C LEU A 121 -12.08 6.62 9.75
N GLU A 122 -11.93 5.72 10.72
CA GLU A 122 -11.15 5.97 11.94
C GLU A 122 -9.64 5.98 11.71
N SER A 123 -9.17 5.43 10.58
CA SER A 123 -7.74 5.33 10.29
C SER A 123 -7.10 6.72 10.16
N PRO A 124 -6.06 7.01 10.96
CA PRO A 124 -5.35 8.28 10.84
C PRO A 124 -4.62 8.35 9.49
N PRO A 125 -4.32 9.58 9.01
CA PRO A 125 -3.49 9.75 7.82
C PRO A 125 -2.19 8.97 7.94
N ALA A 126 -1.76 8.37 6.83
CA ALA A 126 -0.51 7.63 6.80
C ALA A 126 0.65 8.51 7.27
N GLN A 127 1.39 8.04 8.28
CA GLN A 127 2.52 8.79 8.79
C GLN A 127 3.57 8.98 7.69
N LYS A 128 4.00 10.24 7.50
CA LYS A 128 5.13 10.53 6.61
C LYS A 128 6.35 9.76 7.10
N ARG A 129 6.97 9.02 6.19
CA ARG A 129 8.20 8.27 6.49
C ARG A 129 9.28 9.26 6.91
N LYS A 130 10.10 8.91 7.90
CA LYS A 130 11.26 9.73 8.30
C LYS A 130 12.29 9.86 7.18
N GLU A 131 12.50 8.78 6.42
CA GLU A 131 13.48 8.71 5.33
C GLU A 131 12.83 8.16 4.04
N PRO A 132 11.96 8.93 3.37
CA PRO A 132 11.24 8.48 2.16
C PRO A 132 12.19 8.16 1.00
N TRP A 133 13.32 8.88 0.91
CA TRP A 133 14.37 8.68 -0.09
C TRP A 133 14.95 7.25 -0.13
N ARG A 134 14.85 6.47 0.97
CA ARG A 134 15.31 5.08 1.01
C ARG A 134 14.49 4.14 0.13
N LYS A 135 13.32 4.57 -0.36
CA LYS A 135 12.49 3.81 -1.31
C LYS A 135 12.81 4.07 -2.79
N THR A 136 13.84 4.87 -3.09
CA THR A 136 14.27 5.12 -4.47
C THR A 136 14.52 3.78 -5.19
N SER A 137 13.88 3.60 -6.35
CA SER A 137 14.06 2.41 -7.19
C SER A 137 15.53 2.26 -7.59
N GLY A 138 16.08 1.05 -7.51
CA GLY A 138 17.51 0.78 -7.78
C GLY A 138 18.43 0.83 -6.54
N MET A 139 17.89 1.09 -5.34
CA MET A 139 18.66 1.11 -4.08
C MET A 139 19.43 -0.19 -3.79
N HIS A 140 18.99 -1.33 -4.31
CA HIS A 140 19.66 -2.63 -4.16
C HIS A 140 21.06 -2.68 -4.80
N GLU A 141 21.35 -1.77 -5.73
CA GLU A 141 22.65 -1.65 -6.38
C GLU A 141 23.66 -0.82 -5.57
N ILE A 142 23.20 -0.14 -4.52
CA ILE A 142 23.97 0.83 -3.75
C ILE A 142 24.58 0.15 -2.54
N LYS A 143 25.91 0.18 -2.45
CA LYS A 143 26.67 -0.53 -1.41
C LYS A 143 27.49 0.38 -0.50
N SER A 144 27.52 1.69 -0.77
CA SER A 144 28.35 2.65 -0.05
C SER A 144 27.50 3.74 0.62
N ARG A 145 27.88 4.12 1.85
CA ARG A 145 27.29 5.26 2.59
C ARG A 145 27.43 6.57 1.83
N TYR A 146 28.54 6.74 1.11
CA TYR A 146 28.80 7.89 0.25
C TYR A 146 27.73 8.02 -0.86
N GLN A 147 27.46 6.92 -1.56
CA GLN A 147 26.45 6.89 -2.62
C GLN A 147 25.05 7.15 -2.06
N LEU A 148 24.74 6.64 -0.85
CA LEU A 148 23.49 6.97 -0.17
C LEU A 148 23.38 8.45 0.19
N ALA A 149 24.48 9.11 0.57
CA ALA A 149 24.48 10.54 0.85
C ALA A 149 24.10 11.33 -0.41
N ILE A 150 24.65 10.96 -1.56
CA ILE A 150 24.31 11.57 -2.87
C ILE A 150 22.83 11.36 -3.20
N ILE A 151 22.33 10.13 -3.07
CA ILE A 151 20.91 9.83 -3.34
C ILE A 151 20.00 10.64 -2.43
N ARG A 152 20.31 10.74 -1.13
CA ARG A 152 19.53 11.52 -0.18
C ARG A 152 19.44 13.00 -0.61
N GLN A 153 20.57 13.61 -0.97
CA GLN A 153 20.62 15.01 -1.38
C GLN A 153 19.83 15.26 -2.68
N LEU A 154 20.07 14.44 -3.70
CA LEU A 154 19.37 14.54 -4.98
C LEU A 154 17.86 14.31 -4.83
N TRP A 155 17.46 13.31 -4.02
CA TRP A 155 16.06 13.02 -3.76
C TRP A 155 15.38 14.19 -3.04
N GLN A 156 16.02 14.75 -2.00
CA GLN A 156 15.47 15.90 -1.25
C GLN A 156 15.33 17.13 -2.14
N LYS A 157 16.35 17.44 -2.95
CA LYS A 157 16.28 18.57 -3.87
C LYS A 157 15.21 18.36 -4.94
N ARG A 158 15.06 17.13 -5.43
CA ARG A 158 13.98 16.76 -6.35
C ARG A 158 12.61 17.00 -5.72
N ASP A 159 12.40 16.54 -4.49
CA ASP A 159 11.12 16.70 -3.78
C ASP A 159 10.77 18.18 -3.56
N GLU A 160 11.76 19.00 -3.16
CA GLU A 160 11.61 20.45 -3.01
C GLU A 160 11.19 21.14 -4.31
N ILE A 161 11.90 20.88 -5.41
CA ILE A 161 11.62 21.51 -6.71
C ILE A 161 10.31 20.99 -7.29
N ALA A 162 10.08 19.68 -7.25
CA ALA A 162 8.86 19.05 -7.77
C ALA A 162 7.61 19.61 -7.08
N SER A 163 7.66 19.79 -5.76
CA SER A 163 6.59 20.42 -4.98
C SER A 163 6.36 21.88 -5.37
N SER A 164 7.41 22.67 -5.61
CA SER A 164 7.27 24.10 -5.91
C SER A 164 6.70 24.39 -7.31
N ILE A 165 6.86 23.45 -8.24
CA ILE A 165 6.31 23.56 -9.61
C ILE A 165 5.09 22.67 -9.84
N ASP A 166 4.55 22.05 -8.78
CA ASP A 166 3.42 21.12 -8.83
C ASP A 166 3.57 20.01 -9.89
N LEU A 167 4.72 19.34 -9.88
CA LEU A 167 5.04 18.25 -10.80
C LEU A 167 5.37 16.98 -10.03
N ALA A 168 4.91 15.83 -10.51
CA ALA A 168 5.31 14.55 -9.93
C ALA A 168 6.85 14.40 -9.91
N PRO A 169 7.49 14.07 -8.76
CA PRO A 169 8.95 14.04 -8.65
C PRO A 169 9.64 13.17 -9.72
N GLY A 170 9.07 12.01 -10.03
CA GLY A 170 9.62 11.10 -11.05
C GLY A 170 9.55 11.64 -12.48
N ARG A 171 8.62 12.56 -12.79
CA ARG A 171 8.55 13.28 -14.07
C ARG A 171 9.65 14.35 -14.16
N LEU A 172 10.03 14.95 -13.04
CA LEU A 172 11.10 15.94 -12.98
C LEU A 172 12.50 15.31 -13.09
N LEU A 173 12.79 14.28 -12.29
CA LEU A 173 14.07 13.55 -12.32
C LEU A 173 13.80 12.10 -11.91
N SER A 174 14.03 11.15 -12.81
CA SER A 174 13.73 9.75 -12.50
C SER A 174 14.71 9.16 -11.46
N ASP A 175 14.24 8.17 -10.71
CA ASP A 175 15.08 7.42 -9.76
C ASP A 175 16.31 6.81 -10.44
N ALA A 176 16.16 6.34 -11.69
CA ALA A 176 17.27 5.77 -12.47
C ALA A 176 18.40 6.79 -12.73
N VAL A 177 18.07 8.06 -12.97
CA VAL A 177 19.09 9.12 -13.13
C VAL A 177 19.79 9.41 -11.80
N ILE A 178 19.05 9.44 -10.69
CA ILE A 178 19.62 9.61 -9.34
C ILE A 178 20.62 8.48 -9.04
N ILE A 179 20.25 7.23 -9.33
CA ILE A 179 21.13 6.06 -9.13
C ILE A 179 22.35 6.13 -10.05
N ALA A 180 22.18 6.49 -11.31
CA ALA A 180 23.27 6.65 -12.26
C ALA A 180 24.27 7.72 -11.80
N LEU A 181 23.79 8.88 -11.35
CA LEU A 181 24.61 9.95 -10.77
C LEU A 181 25.40 9.44 -9.56
N ALA A 182 24.72 8.81 -8.59
CA ALA A 182 25.35 8.28 -7.38
C ALA A 182 26.44 7.24 -7.64
N LYS A 183 26.38 6.54 -8.79
CA LYS A 183 27.40 5.57 -9.23
C LYS A 183 28.50 6.17 -10.10
N SER A 184 28.32 7.41 -10.55
CA SER A 184 29.23 8.10 -11.46
C SER A 184 30.24 8.98 -10.71
N ASN A 185 31.17 9.57 -11.47
CA ASN A 185 32.09 10.59 -10.98
C ASN A 185 32.12 11.77 -11.98
N VAL A 186 30.94 12.23 -12.39
CA VAL A 186 30.80 13.32 -13.37
C VAL A 186 31.24 14.65 -12.75
N LYS A 187 31.94 15.47 -13.52
CA LYS A 187 32.48 16.76 -13.04
C LYS A 187 31.84 17.98 -13.67
N ASN A 188 31.15 17.78 -14.78
CA ASN A 188 30.58 18.84 -15.60
C ASN A 188 29.29 18.37 -16.27
N ARG A 189 28.56 19.34 -16.84
CA ARG A 189 27.29 19.12 -17.54
C ARG A 189 27.41 18.10 -18.68
N ASP A 190 28.48 18.14 -19.46
CA ASP A 190 28.64 17.26 -20.61
C ASP A 190 28.81 15.80 -20.20
N GLU A 191 29.57 15.55 -19.13
CA GLU A 191 29.70 14.21 -18.53
C GLU A 191 28.39 13.71 -17.95
N PHE A 192 27.63 14.57 -17.26
CA PHE A 192 26.31 14.23 -16.75
C PHE A 192 25.36 13.81 -17.89
N MET A 193 25.28 14.60 -18.96
CA MET A 193 24.41 14.30 -20.11
C MET A 193 24.86 13.08 -20.95
N LYS A 194 26.11 12.62 -20.77
CA LYS A 194 26.60 11.38 -21.38
C LYS A 194 26.19 10.12 -20.62
N LEU A 195 25.69 10.23 -19.38
CA LEU A 195 25.15 9.08 -18.64
C LEU A 195 23.94 8.51 -19.41
N GLY A 196 23.93 7.19 -19.61
CA GLY A 196 22.87 6.52 -20.39
C GLY A 196 21.46 6.82 -19.89
N GLU A 197 21.24 6.77 -18.57
CA GLU A 197 19.95 7.10 -17.96
C GLU A 197 19.57 8.57 -18.11
N ALA A 198 20.53 9.50 -17.98
CA ALA A 198 20.29 10.92 -18.16
C ALA A 198 19.89 11.22 -19.62
N LYS A 199 20.67 10.72 -20.58
CA LYS A 199 20.41 10.85 -22.02
C LYS A 199 19.05 10.24 -22.40
N ALA A 200 18.67 9.12 -21.79
CA ALA A 200 17.43 8.43 -22.12
C ALA A 200 16.18 9.10 -21.53
N ARG A 201 16.29 9.85 -20.42
CA ARG A 201 15.13 10.26 -19.61
C ARG A 201 14.99 11.77 -19.42
N ILE A 202 16.04 12.56 -19.60
CA ILE A 202 15.98 14.03 -19.63
C ILE A 202 15.70 14.45 -21.07
N ARG A 203 14.43 14.73 -21.38
CA ARG A 203 13.93 14.97 -22.74
C ARG A 203 13.31 16.34 -22.92
N ASN A 204 12.46 16.74 -21.98
CA ASN A 204 11.68 17.98 -22.09
C ASN A 204 12.44 19.19 -21.53
N GLU A 205 11.96 20.40 -21.84
CA GLU A 205 12.62 21.65 -21.45
C GLU A 205 12.63 21.89 -19.94
N ILE A 206 11.57 21.47 -19.23
CA ILE A 206 11.51 21.55 -17.76
C ILE A 206 12.63 20.70 -17.14
N GLN A 207 12.83 19.47 -17.59
CA GLN A 207 13.91 18.61 -17.07
C GLN A 207 15.28 19.20 -17.39
N LYS A 208 15.46 19.77 -18.59
CA LYS A 208 16.71 20.39 -19.03
C LYS A 208 17.06 21.65 -18.23
N SER A 209 16.08 22.44 -17.82
CA SER A 209 16.33 23.68 -17.07
C SER A 209 16.95 23.44 -15.69
N TYR A 210 16.78 22.25 -15.11
CA TYR A 210 17.34 21.89 -13.80
C TYR A 210 18.66 21.12 -13.86
N ILE A 211 19.26 20.92 -15.04
CA ILE A 211 20.52 20.17 -15.20
C ILE A 211 21.64 20.73 -14.31
N GLU A 212 21.83 22.05 -14.31
CA GLU A 212 22.86 22.68 -13.47
C GLU A 212 22.56 22.49 -11.98
N THR A 213 21.29 22.63 -11.57
CA THR A 213 20.88 22.38 -10.18
C THR A 213 21.18 20.95 -9.73
N TRP A 214 20.97 19.95 -10.60
CA TRP A 214 21.31 18.57 -10.29
C TRP A 214 22.81 18.34 -10.18
N LEU A 215 23.60 18.96 -11.06
CA LEU A 215 25.04 18.89 -11.03
C LEU A 215 25.60 19.56 -9.76
N GLU A 216 25.14 20.76 -9.42
CA GLU A 216 25.51 21.48 -8.20
C GLU A 216 25.17 20.65 -6.95
N THR A 217 23.95 20.10 -6.89
CA THR A 217 23.51 19.25 -5.78
C THR A 217 24.36 17.99 -5.67
N PHE A 218 24.70 17.36 -6.79
CA PHE A 218 25.57 16.19 -6.86
C PHE A 218 26.97 16.53 -6.34
N LEU A 219 27.61 17.59 -6.86
CA LEU A 219 28.94 18.01 -6.46
C LEU A 219 29.01 18.39 -4.98
N ALA A 220 28.01 19.13 -4.48
CA ALA A 220 27.89 19.44 -3.05
C ALA A 220 27.76 18.17 -2.20
N ALA A 221 26.99 17.18 -2.66
CA ALA A 221 26.87 15.90 -1.97
C ALA A 221 28.18 15.09 -1.97
N GLN A 222 29.01 15.22 -3.02
CA GLN A 222 30.33 14.59 -3.06
C GLN A 222 31.30 15.17 -2.02
N SER A 223 31.12 16.43 -1.63
CA SER A 223 31.94 17.13 -0.65
C SER A 223 31.50 16.93 0.80
N LEU A 224 30.45 16.15 1.07
CA LEU A 224 29.99 15.88 2.43
C LEU A 224 31.01 15.06 3.23
N GLU A 225 31.23 15.45 4.48
CA GLU A 225 32.07 14.71 5.43
C GLU A 225 31.46 13.33 5.77
N GLN A 226 32.31 12.36 6.11
CA GLN A 226 31.89 10.97 6.33
C GLN A 226 30.90 10.81 7.49
N GLU A 227 30.98 11.70 8.47
CA GLU A 227 30.09 11.83 9.61
C GLU A 227 28.65 12.16 9.19
N GLN A 228 28.49 12.91 8.09
CA GLN A 228 27.19 13.33 7.57
C GLN A 228 26.54 12.27 6.67
N TRP A 229 27.27 11.23 6.28
CA TRP A 229 26.74 10.18 5.42
C TRP A 229 25.74 9.31 6.19
N PRO A 230 24.57 9.00 5.59
CA PRO A 230 23.57 8.18 6.25
C PRO A 230 24.10 6.76 6.52
N GLU A 231 23.50 6.09 7.50
CA GLU A 231 23.76 4.67 7.75
C GLU A 231 23.21 3.81 6.59
N LEU A 232 23.94 2.74 6.24
CA LEU A 232 23.52 1.79 5.19
C LEU A 232 22.17 1.13 5.50
N ARG A 233 21.92 0.85 6.78
CA ARG A 233 20.66 0.31 7.27
C ARG A 233 20.11 1.27 8.31
N SER A 234 18.89 1.75 8.12
CA SER A 234 18.16 2.42 9.18
C SER A 234 17.80 1.39 10.25
N LYS A 235 17.90 1.75 11.53
CA LYS A 235 17.23 1.02 12.62
C LYS A 235 15.73 1.12 12.34
N SER A 236 15.16 0.05 11.79
CA SER A 236 13.74 -0.05 11.56
C SER A 236 13.12 -0.78 12.74
N ASP A 237 12.05 -0.23 13.32
CA ASP A 237 11.21 -0.91 14.31
C ASP A 237 10.37 -2.04 13.68
N SER A 238 10.55 -2.30 12.37
CA SER A 238 9.88 -3.39 11.66
C SER A 238 10.45 -4.76 12.05
N LEU A 239 9.57 -5.76 12.06
CA LEU A 239 9.96 -7.16 12.21
C LEU A 239 11.05 -7.58 11.20
N PRO A 240 11.95 -8.51 11.58
CA PRO A 240 12.94 -9.04 10.66
C PRO A 240 12.29 -9.67 9.42
N PRO A 241 12.93 -9.67 8.24
CA PRO A 241 12.38 -10.32 7.05
C PRO A 241 12.11 -11.81 7.29
N VAL A 242 10.94 -12.31 6.87
CA VAL A 242 10.54 -13.72 7.07
C VAL A 242 11.57 -14.72 6.53
N LYS A 243 12.32 -14.36 5.47
CA LYS A 243 13.39 -15.19 4.90
C LYS A 243 14.45 -15.60 5.92
N ILE A 244 14.76 -14.74 6.91
CA ILE A 244 15.74 -15.06 7.95
C ILE A 244 15.15 -15.82 9.13
N TRP A 245 13.83 -15.93 9.24
CA TRP A 245 13.16 -16.61 10.36
C TRP A 245 13.45 -18.10 10.34
N LYS A 246 13.46 -18.74 9.16
CA LYS A 246 13.77 -20.16 9.04
C LYS A 246 15.11 -20.54 9.67
N SER A 247 16.12 -19.67 9.58
CA SER A 247 17.45 -19.91 10.13
C SER A 247 17.67 -19.36 11.54
N LYS A 248 17.13 -18.17 11.85
CA LYS A 248 17.42 -17.45 13.10
C LYS A 248 16.31 -17.55 14.14
N PHE A 249 15.08 -17.81 13.72
CA PHE A 249 13.88 -17.82 14.55
C PHE A 249 12.96 -19.01 14.16
N PRO A 250 13.46 -20.26 14.28
CA PRO A 250 12.77 -21.44 13.72
C PRO A 250 11.38 -21.68 14.32
N ILE A 251 11.19 -21.37 15.61
CA ILE A 251 9.89 -21.47 16.29
C ILE A 251 8.88 -20.46 15.71
N ALA A 252 9.27 -19.19 15.59
CA ALA A 252 8.43 -18.16 14.97
C ALA A 252 8.09 -18.50 13.50
N TYR A 253 9.02 -19.12 12.77
CA TYR A 253 8.76 -19.61 11.42
C TYR A 253 7.77 -20.78 11.41
N ALA A 254 7.85 -21.71 12.38
CA ALA A 254 6.88 -22.78 12.55
C ALA A 254 5.47 -22.21 12.81
N HIS A 255 5.34 -21.32 13.79
CA HIS A 255 4.07 -20.62 14.09
C HIS A 255 3.49 -19.96 12.84
N LEU A 256 4.31 -19.20 12.11
CA LEU A 256 3.86 -18.50 10.90
C LEU A 256 3.40 -19.46 9.80
N SER A 257 4.08 -20.60 9.61
CA SER A 257 3.69 -21.59 8.61
C SER A 257 2.33 -22.22 8.90
N HIS A 258 2.07 -22.57 10.17
CA HIS A 258 0.79 -23.14 10.61
C HIS A 258 -0.32 -22.09 10.61
N ALA A 259 -0.03 -20.87 11.06
CA ALA A 259 -0.97 -19.75 11.01
C ALA A 259 -1.43 -19.50 9.57
N LYS A 260 -0.50 -19.44 8.61
CA LYS A 260 -0.83 -19.23 7.19
C LYS A 260 -1.74 -20.34 6.66
N ALA A 261 -1.41 -21.61 6.90
CA ALA A 261 -2.23 -22.72 6.42
C ALA A 261 -3.67 -22.65 6.98
N LYS A 262 -3.81 -22.48 8.30
CA LYS A 262 -5.13 -22.42 8.95
C LYS A 262 -5.95 -21.20 8.53
N LEU A 263 -5.30 -20.05 8.40
CA LEU A 263 -5.97 -18.83 7.95
C LEU A 263 -6.37 -18.93 6.48
N SER A 264 -5.57 -19.59 5.63
CA SER A 264 -5.97 -19.90 4.26
C SER A 264 -7.22 -20.80 4.23
N ASP A 265 -7.29 -21.82 5.06
CA ASP A 265 -8.49 -22.68 5.15
C ASP A 265 -9.73 -21.88 5.58
N ILE A 266 -9.58 -20.98 6.56
CA ILE A 266 -10.66 -20.08 6.99
C ILE A 266 -11.09 -19.14 5.85
N ALA A 267 -10.12 -18.55 5.14
CA ALA A 267 -10.37 -17.65 4.03
C ALA A 267 -11.15 -18.34 2.89
N ILE A 268 -10.75 -19.57 2.54
CA ILE A 268 -11.44 -20.42 1.55
C ILE A 268 -12.87 -20.72 2.02
N ASN A 269 -13.04 -21.17 3.26
CA ASN A 269 -14.35 -21.51 3.81
C ASN A 269 -15.31 -20.31 3.87
N LEU A 270 -14.77 -19.12 4.14
CA LEU A 270 -15.53 -17.88 4.15
C LEU A 270 -15.70 -17.29 2.76
N ASN A 271 -15.02 -17.80 1.73
CA ASN A 271 -14.94 -17.21 0.39
C ASN A 271 -14.56 -15.71 0.46
N ILE A 272 -13.41 -15.41 1.09
CA ILE A 272 -12.84 -14.06 1.21
C ILE A 272 -11.33 -14.15 0.91
N PRO A 273 -10.72 -13.18 0.21
CA PRO A 273 -9.27 -13.13 0.08
C PRO A 273 -8.56 -13.09 1.45
N LEU A 274 -7.45 -13.81 1.57
CA LEU A 274 -6.73 -13.96 2.84
C LEU A 274 -6.30 -12.60 3.43
N GLU A 275 -5.88 -11.66 2.58
CA GLU A 275 -5.51 -10.31 2.97
C GLU A 275 -6.67 -9.47 3.53
N ASN A 276 -7.91 -9.79 3.13
CA ASN A 276 -9.12 -9.17 3.67
C ASN A 276 -9.58 -9.86 4.96
N LEU A 277 -9.31 -11.16 5.12
CA LEU A 277 -9.52 -11.87 6.39
C LEU A 277 -8.63 -11.28 7.49
N ILE A 278 -7.32 -11.16 7.25
CA ILE A 278 -6.40 -10.56 8.23
C ILE A 278 -5.11 -10.04 7.57
N GLY A 279 -4.65 -8.87 8.01
CA GLY A 279 -3.43 -8.26 7.52
C GLY A 279 -2.18 -9.12 7.80
N PRO A 280 -1.30 -9.38 6.81
CA PRO A 280 -0.11 -10.22 6.99
C PRO A 280 0.84 -9.76 8.12
N GLU A 281 0.91 -8.45 8.37
CA GLU A 281 1.74 -7.90 9.43
C GLU A 281 1.20 -8.21 10.83
N LEU A 282 -0.12 -8.29 11.00
CA LEU A 282 -0.75 -8.70 12.26
C LEU A 282 -0.35 -10.13 12.59
N VAL A 283 -0.48 -11.04 11.61
CA VAL A 283 -0.07 -12.45 11.76
C VAL A 283 1.41 -12.54 12.15
N ARG A 284 2.28 -11.79 11.47
CA ARG A 284 3.72 -11.77 11.77
C ARG A 284 4.00 -11.28 13.19
N LYS A 285 3.33 -10.24 13.66
CA LYS A 285 3.49 -9.72 15.03
C LYS A 285 3.08 -10.74 16.09
N ILE A 286 1.99 -11.47 15.88
CA ILE A 286 1.56 -12.55 16.78
C ILE A 286 2.57 -13.71 16.80
N CYS A 287 3.06 -14.12 15.62
CA CYS A 287 4.02 -15.22 15.51
C CYS A 287 5.43 -14.86 16.01
N PHE A 288 5.78 -13.56 16.03
CA PHE A 288 7.08 -13.02 16.42
C PHE A 288 6.97 -12.16 17.68
N ASP A 289 6.47 -12.74 18.75
CA ASP A 289 6.47 -12.10 20.08
C ASP A 289 7.75 -12.52 20.83
N GLN A 290 8.43 -11.58 21.48
CA GLN A 290 9.66 -11.84 22.25
C GLN A 290 9.41 -12.80 23.42
N ALA A 291 8.16 -12.95 23.87
CA ALA A 291 7.74 -13.96 24.86
C ALA A 291 7.49 -15.37 24.28
N ASN A 292 7.55 -15.55 22.95
CA ASN A 292 7.12 -16.76 22.23
C ASN A 292 8.28 -17.52 21.52
N GLU A 293 9.53 -17.37 21.97
CA GLU A 293 10.56 -18.41 21.73
C GLU A 293 10.32 -19.67 22.60
N GLN A 294 9.10 -19.86 23.08
CA GLN A 294 8.65 -21.01 23.84
C GLN A 294 7.29 -21.47 23.30
N LEU A 295 7.12 -22.79 23.26
CA LEU A 295 5.87 -23.42 22.84
C LEU A 295 4.75 -23.06 23.81
N GLN A 296 3.67 -22.49 23.29
CA GLN A 296 2.51 -22.12 24.08
C GLN A 296 1.46 -23.23 23.98
N LYS A 297 0.98 -23.72 25.13
CA LYS A 297 -0.16 -24.62 25.15
C LYS A 297 -1.45 -23.82 25.00
N MET A 298 -2.39 -24.34 24.22
CA MET A 298 -3.71 -23.74 24.10
C MET A 298 -4.35 -23.61 25.49
N SER A 299 -4.76 -22.39 25.81
CA SER A 299 -5.45 -22.05 27.07
C SER A 299 -6.31 -20.81 26.86
N PRO A 300 -7.35 -20.61 27.69
CA PRO A 300 -8.16 -19.39 27.65
C PRO A 300 -7.33 -18.11 27.81
N ALA A 301 -6.27 -18.16 28.62
CA ALA A 301 -5.35 -17.02 28.81
C ALA A 301 -4.55 -16.69 27.55
N LEU A 302 -4.08 -17.72 26.81
CA LEU A 302 -3.39 -17.53 25.53
C LEU A 302 -4.31 -16.90 24.49
N LEU A 303 -5.54 -17.40 24.38
CA LEU A 303 -6.53 -16.87 23.43
C LEU A 303 -6.81 -15.40 23.71
N SER A 304 -7.12 -15.05 24.97
CA SER A 304 -7.37 -13.66 25.38
C SER A 304 -6.17 -12.74 25.10
N ARG A 305 -4.93 -13.25 25.27
CA ARG A 305 -3.72 -12.51 24.91
C ARG A 305 -3.61 -12.25 23.41
N VAL A 306 -3.86 -13.25 22.57
CA VAL A 306 -3.87 -13.11 21.10
C VAL A 306 -4.93 -12.11 20.66
N GLU A 307 -6.15 -12.22 21.18
CA GLU A 307 -7.25 -11.28 20.90
C GLU A 307 -6.87 -9.85 21.27
N THR A 308 -6.27 -9.66 22.46
CA THR A 308 -5.80 -8.34 22.93
C THR A 308 -4.72 -7.78 22.01
N GLN A 309 -3.74 -8.60 21.62
CA GLN A 309 -2.68 -8.17 20.70
C GLN A 309 -3.24 -7.79 19.32
N LEU A 310 -4.18 -8.56 18.79
CA LEU A 310 -4.85 -8.22 17.52
C LEU A 310 -5.60 -6.90 17.61
N ARG A 311 -6.39 -6.70 18.67
CA ARG A 311 -7.16 -5.47 18.92
C ARG A 311 -6.26 -4.24 19.02
N VAL A 312 -5.19 -4.30 19.82
CA VAL A 312 -4.22 -3.21 19.97
C VAL A 312 -3.49 -2.88 18.67
N ASN A 313 -3.36 -3.84 17.75
CA ASN A 313 -2.76 -3.63 16.45
C ASN A 313 -3.78 -3.29 15.33
N GLY A 314 -5.06 -3.05 15.67
CA GLY A 314 -6.08 -2.57 14.74
C GLY A 314 -6.83 -3.65 13.94
N ALA A 315 -6.82 -4.90 14.41
CA ALA A 315 -7.73 -5.92 13.87
C ALA A 315 -9.17 -5.59 14.28
N ARG A 316 -10.12 -5.80 13.36
CA ARG A 316 -11.56 -5.61 13.65
C ARG A 316 -12.09 -6.79 14.47
N GLU A 317 -13.13 -6.57 15.25
CA GLU A 317 -13.68 -7.61 16.14
C GLU A 317 -14.07 -8.89 15.39
N TRP A 318 -14.66 -8.76 14.19
CA TRP A 318 -14.98 -9.93 13.38
C TRP A 318 -13.73 -10.72 12.95
N GLN A 319 -12.62 -10.04 12.66
CA GLN A 319 -11.36 -10.70 12.31
C GLN A 319 -10.77 -11.41 13.53
N ILE A 320 -10.84 -10.76 14.70
CA ILE A 320 -10.40 -11.32 15.97
C ILE A 320 -11.19 -12.61 16.25
N GLU A 321 -12.52 -12.58 16.13
CA GLU A 321 -13.39 -13.74 16.33
C GLU A 321 -13.00 -14.90 15.40
N LYS A 322 -12.74 -14.64 14.10
CA LYS A 322 -12.42 -15.70 13.13
C LYS A 322 -10.98 -16.19 13.20
N CYS A 323 -10.02 -15.34 13.53
CA CYS A 323 -8.60 -15.64 13.38
C CYS A 323 -7.89 -16.03 14.68
N SER A 324 -8.36 -15.54 15.84
CA SER A 324 -7.65 -15.73 17.11
C SER A 324 -7.46 -17.20 17.51
N PRO A 325 -8.45 -18.10 17.33
CA PRO A 325 -8.25 -19.52 17.64
C PRO A 325 -7.14 -20.15 16.79
N ALA A 326 -7.18 -19.94 15.46
CA ALA A 326 -6.18 -20.48 14.54
C ALA A 326 -4.77 -19.97 14.86
N LEU A 327 -4.66 -18.67 15.18
CA LEU A 327 -3.41 -18.05 15.58
C LEU A 327 -2.90 -18.61 16.92
N ALA A 328 -3.75 -18.71 17.94
CA ALA A 328 -3.36 -19.27 19.23
C ALA A 328 -2.92 -20.75 19.12
N GLU A 329 -3.58 -21.56 18.29
CA GLU A 329 -3.17 -22.94 18.03
C GLU A 329 -1.81 -23.02 17.32
N SER A 330 -1.51 -22.06 16.43
CA SER A 330 -0.23 -22.02 15.71
C SER A 330 0.96 -21.80 16.64
N LEU A 331 0.77 -21.12 17.78
CA LEU A 331 1.80 -20.85 18.78
C LEU A 331 2.22 -22.08 19.61
N GLY A 332 1.55 -23.23 19.42
CA GLY A 332 1.95 -24.52 20.00
C GLY A 332 2.82 -25.37 19.08
N GLN A 333 3.18 -24.88 17.89
CA GLN A 333 3.79 -25.69 16.84
C GLN A 333 5.31 -25.51 16.79
N ALA A 334 6.05 -26.61 17.03
CA ALA A 334 7.52 -26.59 17.05
C ALA A 334 8.15 -26.76 15.66
N GLN A 335 7.45 -27.41 14.75
CA GLN A 335 7.95 -27.75 13.43
C GLN A 335 7.13 -27.03 12.35
N PRO A 336 7.79 -26.41 11.36
CA PRO A 336 7.07 -25.78 10.27
C PRO A 336 6.38 -26.84 9.43
N LEU A 337 5.23 -26.48 8.88
CA LEU A 337 4.63 -27.28 7.81
C LEU A 337 5.60 -27.34 6.62
N PRO A 338 5.62 -28.45 5.86
CA PRO A 338 6.31 -28.48 4.60
C PRO A 338 5.79 -27.32 3.74
N PRO A 339 6.64 -26.66 2.94
CA PRO A 339 6.17 -25.62 2.04
C PRO A 339 5.04 -26.21 1.20
N SER A 340 3.85 -25.62 1.29
CA SER A 340 2.82 -25.87 0.29
C SER A 340 3.47 -25.57 -1.07
N ALA A 341 3.27 -26.46 -2.05
CA ALA A 341 3.70 -26.18 -3.41
C ALA A 341 3.22 -24.76 -3.77
N PRO A 342 4.05 -23.95 -4.45
CA PRO A 342 3.60 -22.64 -4.89
C PRO A 342 2.29 -22.85 -5.65
N ILE A 343 1.21 -22.22 -5.16
CA ILE A 343 0.02 -22.02 -5.97
C ILE A 343 0.56 -21.26 -7.18
N GLN A 344 0.54 -21.91 -8.35
CA GLN A 344 0.87 -21.24 -9.59
C GLN A 344 -0.12 -20.09 -9.73
N ASP A 345 0.38 -18.86 -9.64
CA ASP A 345 -0.35 -17.70 -10.13
C ASP A 345 -0.58 -17.97 -11.62
N GLU A 346 -1.77 -18.45 -11.98
CA GLU A 346 -2.27 -18.48 -13.35
C GLU A 346 -2.56 -17.04 -13.80
N THR A 347 -1.50 -16.26 -13.95
CA THR A 347 -1.49 -14.99 -14.70
C THR A 347 -0.21 -14.92 -15.51
N GLU A 348 -0.03 -15.87 -16.40
CA GLU A 348 0.89 -15.80 -17.55
C GLU A 348 0.40 -16.80 -18.62
N ALA A 349 -0.80 -16.57 -19.13
CA ALA A 349 -1.29 -17.18 -20.36
C ALA A 349 -2.46 -16.36 -20.93
N GLN A 350 -2.12 -15.30 -21.65
CA GLN A 350 -2.86 -14.75 -22.81
C GLN A 350 -2.11 -13.49 -23.27
N GLU A 351 -1.07 -13.71 -24.07
CA GLU A 351 -0.71 -12.80 -25.18
C GLU A 351 -1.70 -13.00 -26.33
#